data_AF-A0A9P5ZCA2-F1
#
_entry.id   AF-A0A9P5ZCA2-F1
#
_cell.length_a   1.000
_cell.length_b   1.000
_cell.length_c   1.000
_cell.angle_alpha   90.00
_cell.angle_beta   90.00
_cell.angle_gamma   90.00
#
_symmetry.space_group_name_H-M   'P 1'
#
loop_
_entity.id
_entity.type
_entity.pdbx_description
1 polymer ?
#
loop_
_entity_poly.entity_id
_entity_poly.type
_entity_poly.pdbx_seq_one_letter_code
_entity_poly.pdbx_strand_id
1 'polypeptide(L)'
;MVTANEAQFLLPINPTLSVPDKPPRIPSAAVMAILRKGAYVPLFHFTDRALSALNESTELGLSLEDKSASLPPSIRKPDAELDLNEFENATERMLALLPYANRPQEIINMYREFWANIQKHPFWKKNSFSYTPHINQKALLLYQDEQRRRWHMLCASTANSAVRYNLAIINETVLEQAKVVARQRKEAAEEKERDDAREAERQAMRQTMDKLTQDVMAYASPHHNQKRRRR
;
A
#
# COMPACT_ATOMS: atom_id res chain seq x y z
N MET A 1 -8.91 -42.35 8.34
CA MET A 1 -8.66 -40.93 8.66
C MET A 1 -7.81 -40.38 7.53
N VAL A 2 -8.40 -39.59 6.64
CA VAL A 2 -7.67 -38.93 5.55
C VAL A 2 -6.81 -37.84 6.19
N THR A 3 -5.51 -37.86 5.93
CA THR A 3 -4.61 -36.84 6.48
C THR A 3 -4.94 -35.48 5.86
N ALA A 4 -4.69 -34.37 6.56
CA ALA A 4 -5.03 -33.03 6.07
C ALA A 4 -4.41 -32.68 4.69
N ASN A 5 -3.37 -33.40 4.26
CA ASN A 5 -2.76 -33.25 2.94
C ASN A 5 -3.52 -33.99 1.82
N GLU A 6 -4.17 -35.13 2.10
CA GLU A 6 -4.90 -35.90 1.09
C GLU A 6 -6.24 -35.25 0.72
N ALA A 7 -6.82 -34.45 1.63
CA ALA A 7 -8.08 -33.74 1.38
C ALA A 7 -7.96 -32.62 0.33
N GLN A 8 -6.75 -32.11 0.05
CA GLN A 8 -6.53 -31.04 -0.95
C GLN A 8 -6.74 -31.55 -2.39
N PHE A 9 -6.58 -32.84 -2.64
CA PHE A 9 -6.81 -33.46 -3.94
C PHE A 9 -8.27 -33.87 -4.18
N LEU A 10 -9.17 -33.62 -3.21
CA LEU A 10 -10.59 -33.96 -3.29
C LEU A 10 -11.46 -32.78 -3.74
N LEU A 11 -10.87 -31.61 -4.06
CA LEU A 11 -11.62 -30.52 -4.66
C LEU A 11 -12.12 -30.95 -6.05
N PRO A 12 -13.42 -30.74 -6.36
CA PRO A 12 -13.95 -31.11 -7.66
C PRO A 12 -13.21 -30.36 -8.76
N ILE A 13 -12.62 -31.11 -9.69
CA ILE A 13 -12.00 -30.56 -10.90
C ILE A 13 -13.12 -29.94 -11.73
N ASN A 14 -12.99 -28.66 -12.06
CA ASN A 14 -13.93 -28.00 -12.95
C ASN A 14 -13.62 -28.40 -14.41
N PRO A 15 -14.48 -29.21 -15.07
CA PRO A 15 -14.18 -29.76 -16.39
C PRO A 15 -14.25 -28.71 -17.51
N THR A 16 -14.76 -27.49 -17.24
CA THR A 16 -14.90 -26.43 -18.25
C THR A 16 -13.76 -25.41 -18.23
N LEU A 17 -12.86 -25.49 -17.25
CA LEU A 17 -11.70 -24.59 -17.16
C LEU A 17 -10.47 -25.26 -17.78
N SER A 18 -9.89 -24.63 -18.81
CA SER A 18 -8.58 -24.98 -19.32
C SER A 18 -7.47 -24.58 -18.35
N VAL A 19 -6.27 -25.12 -18.53
CA VAL A 19 -5.08 -24.65 -17.81
C VAL A 19 -4.93 -23.14 -18.05
N PRO A 20 -4.82 -22.31 -17.00
CA PRO A 20 -4.67 -20.87 -17.17
C PRO A 20 -3.33 -20.55 -17.84
N ASP A 21 -3.34 -19.56 -18.77
CA ASP A 21 -2.13 -19.13 -19.50
C ASP A 21 -1.02 -18.57 -18.60
N LYS A 22 -1.38 -18.17 -17.38
CA LYS A 22 -0.47 -17.59 -16.39
C LYS A 22 -0.54 -18.37 -15.09
N PRO A 23 0.60 -18.61 -14.42
CA PRO A 23 0.59 -19.27 -13.13
C PRO A 23 -0.24 -18.47 -12.11
N PRO A 24 -0.90 -19.15 -11.16
CA PRO A 24 -1.66 -18.48 -10.12
C PRO A 24 -0.75 -17.57 -9.31
N ARG A 25 -1.16 -16.31 -9.15
CA ARG A 25 -0.40 -15.30 -8.39
C ARG A 25 -0.68 -15.46 -6.89
N ILE A 26 0.09 -16.33 -6.24
CA ILE A 26 -0.04 -16.63 -4.81
C ILE A 26 0.96 -15.73 -4.04
N PRO A 27 0.55 -15.10 -2.93
CA PRO A 27 1.48 -14.36 -2.08
C PRO A 27 2.50 -15.29 -1.42
N SER A 28 3.61 -14.72 -0.95
CA SER A 28 4.70 -15.48 -0.30
C SER A 28 4.23 -16.40 0.84
N ALA A 29 4.97 -17.48 1.06
CA ALA A 29 4.74 -18.41 2.15
C ALA A 29 4.69 -17.73 3.53
N ALA A 30 5.55 -16.73 3.77
CA ALA A 30 5.54 -16.00 5.04
C ALA A 30 4.32 -15.07 5.19
N VAL A 31 3.82 -14.44 4.12
CA VAL A 31 2.50 -13.74 4.16
C VAL A 31 1.39 -14.72 4.49
N MET A 32 1.39 -15.90 3.87
CA MET A 32 0.42 -16.96 4.19
C MET A 32 0.54 -17.45 5.63
N ALA A 33 1.75 -17.53 6.19
CA ALA A 33 1.96 -17.88 7.59
C ALA A 33 1.38 -16.82 8.55
N ILE A 34 1.57 -15.53 8.28
CA ILE A 34 0.95 -14.43 9.04
C ILE A 34 -0.58 -14.51 8.91
N LEU A 35 -1.07 -14.76 7.69
CA LEU A 35 -2.50 -14.91 7.40
C LEU A 35 -3.10 -16.14 8.08
N ARG A 36 -2.37 -17.23 8.32
CA ARG A 36 -2.85 -18.36 9.14
C ARG A 36 -2.90 -18.02 10.62
N LYS A 37 -1.92 -17.26 11.12
CA LYS A 37 -1.76 -16.93 12.54
C LYS A 37 -2.84 -16.04 13.16
N GLY A 38 -3.69 -15.36 12.39
CA GLY A 38 -4.59 -14.35 12.99
C GLY A 38 -4.12 -12.91 12.85
N ALA A 39 -2.86 -12.72 12.49
CA ALA A 39 -2.23 -11.41 12.51
C ALA A 39 -2.70 -10.52 11.33
N TYR A 40 -2.56 -9.21 11.52
CA TYR A 40 -2.83 -8.23 10.49
C TYR A 40 -1.86 -8.41 9.32
N VAL A 41 -2.42 -8.44 8.10
CA VAL A 41 -1.65 -8.47 6.85
C VAL A 41 -2.11 -7.29 5.99
N PRO A 42 -1.20 -6.38 5.60
CA PRO A 42 -1.51 -5.32 4.65
C PRO A 42 -2.04 -5.87 3.32
N LEU A 43 -3.06 -5.23 2.76
CA LEU A 43 -3.61 -5.55 1.44
C LEU A 43 -2.58 -5.38 0.33
N PHE A 44 -1.58 -4.51 0.52
CA PHE A 44 -0.51 -4.32 -0.46
C PHE A 44 0.13 -5.63 -0.91
N HIS A 45 0.31 -6.61 -0.01
CA HIS A 45 0.89 -7.92 -0.35
C HIS A 45 0.07 -8.76 -1.35
N PHE A 46 -1.19 -8.40 -1.58
CA PHE A 46 -2.09 -9.07 -2.50
C PHE A 46 -2.26 -8.29 -3.82
N THR A 47 -1.60 -7.13 -3.96
CA THR A 47 -1.63 -6.33 -5.20
C THR A 47 -0.78 -6.96 -6.30
N ASP A 48 -1.10 -6.67 -7.56
CA ASP A 48 -0.27 -7.11 -8.68
C ASP A 48 1.15 -6.58 -8.61
N ARG A 49 1.33 -5.35 -8.12
CA ARG A 49 2.65 -4.72 -7.97
C ARG A 49 3.53 -5.51 -7.00
N ALA A 50 2.99 -5.88 -5.84
CA ALA A 50 3.73 -6.69 -4.87
C ALA A 50 4.05 -8.07 -5.43
N LEU A 51 3.08 -8.73 -6.06
CA LEU A 51 3.24 -10.10 -6.56
C LEU A 51 4.23 -10.18 -7.73
N SER A 52 4.24 -9.18 -8.63
CA SER A 52 5.24 -9.10 -9.69
C SER A 52 6.65 -8.90 -9.15
N ALA A 53 6.83 -8.02 -8.16
CA ALA A 53 8.14 -7.78 -7.54
C ALA A 53 8.73 -9.03 -6.87
N LEU A 54 7.88 -9.91 -6.33
CA LEU A 54 8.32 -11.20 -5.80
C LEU A 54 8.76 -12.15 -6.91
N ASN A 55 8.03 -12.22 -8.03
CA ASN A 55 8.35 -13.13 -9.13
C ASN A 55 9.69 -12.78 -9.78
N GLU A 56 9.95 -11.49 -10.04
CA GLU A 56 11.25 -11.01 -10.54
C GLU A 56 12.39 -11.37 -9.57
N SER A 57 12.13 -11.31 -8.27
CA SER A 57 13.10 -11.70 -7.24
C SER A 57 13.31 -13.21 -7.12
N THR A 58 12.40 -14.03 -7.66
CA THR A 58 12.45 -15.50 -7.60
C THR A 58 13.18 -16.07 -8.83
N GLU A 59 13.06 -15.42 -9.99
CA GLU A 59 13.84 -15.73 -11.20
C GLU A 59 15.36 -15.54 -10.99
N LEU A 60 15.77 -14.71 -10.02
CA LEU A 60 17.17 -14.51 -9.64
C LEU A 60 17.72 -15.55 -8.64
N GLY A 61 17.04 -16.69 -8.44
CA GLY A 61 17.59 -17.84 -7.68
C GLY A 61 17.76 -17.62 -6.17
N LEU A 62 17.12 -16.60 -5.60
CA LEU A 62 17.22 -16.26 -4.18
C LEU A 62 16.04 -16.92 -3.41
N SER A 63 16.38 -17.78 -2.44
CA SER A 63 15.46 -18.63 -1.64
C SER A 63 14.20 -17.93 -1.10
N LEU A 64 13.08 -18.66 -1.12
CA LEU A 64 11.72 -18.17 -0.85
C LEU A 64 11.40 -18.00 0.65
N GLU A 65 12.21 -18.57 1.53
CA GLU A 65 11.86 -18.75 2.95
C GLU A 65 12.06 -17.51 3.83
N ASP A 66 12.97 -16.59 3.47
CA ASP A 66 13.31 -15.41 4.29
C ASP A 66 12.76 -14.07 3.75
N LYS A 67 12.05 -14.07 2.61
CA LYS A 67 11.83 -12.83 1.84
C LYS A 67 10.58 -12.01 2.14
N SER A 68 9.54 -12.52 2.80
CA SER A 68 8.36 -11.66 3.04
C SER A 68 8.63 -10.56 4.08
N ALA A 69 9.62 -10.76 4.95
CA ALA A 69 10.17 -9.73 5.82
C ALA A 69 11.16 -8.78 5.10
N SER A 70 11.57 -9.10 3.86
CA SER A 70 12.61 -8.41 3.09
C SER A 70 12.08 -7.70 1.83
N LEU A 71 10.77 -7.47 1.69
CA LEU A 71 10.33 -6.46 0.73
C LEU A 71 10.90 -5.12 1.18
N PRO A 72 11.67 -4.41 0.33
CA PRO A 72 12.25 -3.13 0.71
C PRO A 72 11.12 -2.18 1.14
N PRO A 73 11.36 -1.34 2.16
CA PRO A 73 10.33 -0.43 2.69
C PRO A 73 9.78 0.51 1.61
N SER A 74 10.54 0.79 0.55
CA SER A 74 10.10 1.54 -0.63
C SER A 74 8.91 0.94 -1.38
N ILE A 75 8.67 -0.37 -1.24
CA ILE A 75 7.57 -1.09 -1.88
C ILE A 75 6.38 -1.22 -0.92
N ARG A 76 6.57 -1.11 0.40
CA ARG A 76 5.50 -1.30 1.39
C ARG A 76 4.62 -0.06 1.44
N LYS A 77 3.41 -0.21 0.93
CA LYS A 77 2.39 0.84 0.93
C LYS A 77 1.32 0.52 1.98
N PRO A 78 0.96 1.46 2.87
CA PRO A 78 -0.18 1.25 3.77
C PRO A 78 -1.47 1.12 2.96
N ASP A 79 -2.44 0.39 3.49
CA ASP A 79 -3.65 0.08 2.73
C ASP A 79 -4.45 1.35 2.39
N ALA A 80 -4.33 2.41 3.21
CA ALA A 80 -4.91 3.71 2.96
C ALA A 80 -4.35 4.43 1.72
N GLU A 81 -3.18 4.01 1.21
CA GLU A 81 -2.54 4.62 0.06
C GLU A 81 -2.80 3.87 -1.25
N LEU A 82 -3.32 2.64 -1.21
CA LEU A 82 -3.66 1.88 -2.42
C LEU A 82 -4.54 2.70 -3.36
N ASP A 83 -4.34 2.54 -4.67
CA ASP A 83 -5.36 3.00 -5.60
C ASP A 83 -6.61 2.11 -5.53
N LEU A 84 -7.73 2.57 -6.06
CA LEU A 84 -9.00 1.84 -5.93
C LEU A 84 -8.97 0.48 -6.63
N ASN A 85 -8.26 0.39 -7.76
CA ASN A 85 -8.16 -0.86 -8.51
C ASN A 85 -7.19 -1.83 -7.80
N GLU A 86 -6.08 -1.33 -7.24
CA GLU A 86 -5.20 -2.08 -6.34
C GLU A 86 -5.99 -2.61 -5.14
N PHE A 87 -6.83 -1.78 -4.53
CA PHE A 87 -7.68 -2.19 -3.43
C PHE A 87 -8.69 -3.28 -3.83
N GLU A 88 -9.47 -3.08 -4.89
CA GLU A 88 -10.46 -4.06 -5.37
C GLU A 88 -9.80 -5.41 -5.62
N ASN A 89 -8.74 -5.44 -6.42
CA ASN A 89 -8.00 -6.67 -6.73
C ASN A 89 -7.38 -7.31 -5.48
N ALA A 90 -6.80 -6.51 -4.58
CA ALA A 90 -6.18 -7.03 -3.36
C ALA A 90 -7.22 -7.64 -2.40
N THR A 91 -8.39 -7.01 -2.26
CA THR A 91 -9.46 -7.53 -1.40
C THR A 91 -10.02 -8.85 -1.92
N GLU A 92 -10.29 -8.96 -3.22
CA GLU A 92 -10.75 -10.21 -3.84
C GLU A 92 -9.73 -11.34 -3.65
N ARG A 93 -8.45 -11.07 -3.90
CA ARG A 93 -7.37 -12.05 -3.71
C ARG A 93 -7.22 -12.46 -2.26
N MET A 94 -7.27 -11.50 -1.34
CA MET A 94 -7.21 -11.82 0.09
C MET A 94 -8.42 -12.69 0.50
N LEU A 95 -9.64 -12.36 0.06
CA LEU A 95 -10.84 -13.19 0.32
C LEU A 95 -10.68 -14.62 -0.20
N ALA A 96 -10.16 -14.79 -1.41
CA ALA A 96 -9.92 -16.10 -2.00
C ALA A 96 -8.92 -16.95 -1.20
N LEU A 97 -8.02 -16.31 -0.45
CA LEU A 97 -6.97 -16.96 0.32
C LEU A 97 -7.35 -17.26 1.78
N LEU A 98 -8.38 -16.61 2.33
CA LEU A 98 -8.83 -16.85 3.71
C LEU A 98 -9.22 -18.32 3.98
N PRO A 99 -9.92 -19.05 3.07
CA PRO A 99 -10.20 -20.48 3.27
C PRO A 99 -8.92 -21.32 3.41
N TYR A 100 -7.93 -21.08 2.54
CA TYR A 100 -6.63 -21.77 2.57
C TYR A 100 -5.75 -21.38 3.79
N ALA A 101 -6.11 -20.28 4.45
CA ALA A 101 -5.53 -19.87 5.72
C ALA A 101 -6.31 -20.41 6.94
N ASN A 102 -7.23 -21.36 6.74
CA ASN A 102 -8.08 -21.97 7.76
C ASN A 102 -8.84 -20.94 8.59
N ARG A 103 -9.35 -19.88 7.95
CA ARG A 103 -10.18 -18.89 8.63
C ARG A 103 -11.60 -19.40 8.84
N PRO A 104 -12.19 -19.16 10.02
CA PRO A 104 -13.62 -19.41 10.24
C PRO A 104 -14.48 -18.73 9.19
N GLN A 105 -15.55 -19.41 8.75
CA GLN A 105 -16.44 -18.92 7.70
C GLN A 105 -17.09 -17.58 8.08
N GLU A 106 -17.35 -17.36 9.36
CA GLU A 106 -17.90 -16.13 9.90
C GLU A 106 -16.96 -14.94 9.66
N ILE A 107 -15.65 -15.14 9.84
CA ILE A 107 -14.63 -14.12 9.57
C ILE A 107 -14.55 -13.84 8.07
N ILE A 108 -14.63 -14.89 7.24
CA ILE A 108 -14.62 -14.75 5.78
C ILE A 108 -15.83 -13.93 5.30
N ASN A 109 -17.02 -14.23 5.83
CA ASN A 109 -18.25 -13.53 5.51
C ASN A 109 -18.21 -12.07 5.97
N MET A 110 -17.73 -11.82 7.20
CA MET A 110 -17.53 -10.46 7.71
C MET A 110 -16.63 -9.63 6.79
N TYR A 111 -15.48 -10.17 6.37
CA TYR A 111 -14.58 -9.46 5.45
C TYR A 111 -15.21 -9.21 4.09
N ARG A 112 -15.94 -10.20 3.56
CA ARG A 112 -16.65 -10.09 2.29
C ARG A 112 -17.68 -8.96 2.34
N GLU A 113 -18.51 -8.93 3.38
CA GLU A 113 -19.51 -7.88 3.57
C GLU A 113 -18.88 -6.52 3.81
N PHE A 114 -17.82 -6.45 4.62
CA PHE A 114 -17.08 -5.22 4.88
C PHE A 114 -16.58 -4.55 3.61
N TRP A 115 -15.84 -5.30 2.78
CA TRP A 115 -15.31 -4.74 1.54
C TRP A 115 -16.40 -4.45 0.51
N ALA A 116 -17.44 -5.30 0.44
CA ALA A 116 -18.60 -5.01 -0.40
C ALA A 116 -19.32 -3.72 0.02
N ASN A 117 -19.47 -3.48 1.33
CA ASN A 117 -20.12 -2.27 1.85
C ASN A 117 -19.26 -1.02 1.57
N ILE A 118 -17.94 -1.11 1.66
CA ILE A 118 -17.02 -0.03 1.24
C ILE A 118 -17.20 0.29 -0.25
N GLN A 119 -17.22 -0.72 -1.12
CA GLN A 119 -17.36 -0.54 -2.57
C GLN A 119 -18.75 -0.03 -3.00
N LYS A 120 -19.79 -0.36 -2.22
CA LYS A 120 -21.16 0.14 -2.44
C LYS A 120 -21.40 1.53 -1.86
N HIS A 121 -20.53 2.01 -0.98
CA HIS A 121 -20.72 3.28 -0.28
C HIS A 121 -20.77 4.47 -1.26
N PRO A 122 -21.59 5.50 -1.02
CA PRO A 122 -21.66 6.69 -1.88
C PRO A 122 -20.33 7.41 -2.11
N PHE A 123 -19.37 7.27 -1.19
CA PHE A 123 -18.01 7.82 -1.32
C PHE A 123 -17.13 7.05 -2.32
N TRP A 124 -17.52 5.84 -2.73
CA TRP A 124 -16.75 5.04 -3.68
C TRP A 124 -16.81 5.58 -5.12
N LYS A 125 -17.96 6.13 -5.52
CA LYS A 125 -18.23 6.55 -6.90
C LYS A 125 -17.46 7.82 -7.27
N LYS A 126 -16.75 7.80 -8.41
CA LYS A 126 -16.05 8.97 -8.98
C LYS A 126 -16.98 10.16 -9.26
N ASN A 127 -18.25 9.88 -9.61
CA ASN A 127 -19.28 10.87 -9.92
C ASN A 127 -20.21 11.13 -8.72
N SER A 128 -19.75 10.88 -7.49
CA SER A 128 -20.51 11.28 -6.31
C SER A 128 -20.76 12.78 -6.38
N PHE A 129 -21.98 13.26 -6.12
CA PHE A 129 -22.38 14.68 -6.14
C PHE A 129 -21.59 15.57 -5.14
N SER A 130 -20.60 15.01 -4.47
CA SER A 130 -19.68 15.72 -3.59
C SER A 130 -18.62 16.46 -4.40
N TYR A 131 -18.36 17.71 -4.01
CA TYR A 131 -17.34 18.59 -4.58
C TYR A 131 -15.90 18.04 -4.50
N THR A 132 -15.65 16.95 -3.75
CA THR A 132 -14.30 16.39 -3.54
C THR A 132 -14.25 14.86 -3.62
N PRO A 133 -14.53 14.26 -4.79
CA PRO A 133 -14.64 12.80 -4.95
C PRO A 133 -13.39 12.05 -4.50
N HIS A 134 -12.20 12.60 -4.74
CA HIS A 134 -10.93 12.00 -4.31
C HIS A 134 -10.75 11.96 -2.78
N ILE A 135 -11.25 12.96 -2.05
CA ILE A 135 -11.14 13.00 -0.58
C ILE A 135 -12.05 11.93 0.04
N ASN A 136 -13.25 11.77 -0.50
CA ASN A 136 -14.21 10.77 -0.04
C ASN A 136 -13.69 9.33 -0.26
N GLN A 137 -13.14 9.06 -1.43
CA GLN A 137 -12.50 7.77 -1.73
C GLN A 137 -11.31 7.52 -0.80
N LYS A 138 -10.48 8.55 -0.58
CA LYS A 138 -9.35 8.47 0.35
C LYS A 138 -9.80 8.22 1.79
N ALA A 139 -10.92 8.81 2.21
CA ALA A 139 -11.51 8.60 3.52
C ALA A 139 -11.94 7.14 3.71
N LEU A 140 -12.55 6.51 2.71
CA LEU A 140 -12.90 5.09 2.76
C LEU A 140 -11.67 4.19 2.91
N LEU A 141 -10.61 4.49 2.16
CA LEU A 141 -9.35 3.74 2.25
C LEU A 141 -8.65 3.93 3.60
N LEU A 142 -8.69 5.14 4.17
CA LEU A 142 -8.19 5.40 5.52
C LEU A 142 -9.01 4.67 6.58
N TYR A 143 -10.33 4.77 6.49
CA TYR A 143 -11.26 4.08 7.38
C TYR A 143 -10.99 2.58 7.38
N GLN A 144 -10.90 1.95 6.20
CA GLN A 144 -10.76 0.50 6.15
C GLN A 144 -9.42 0.01 6.71
N ASP A 145 -8.35 0.74 6.40
CA ASP A 145 -7.00 0.43 6.85
C ASP A 145 -6.93 0.48 8.38
N GLU A 146 -7.45 1.56 8.96
CA GLU A 146 -7.49 1.75 10.39
C GLU A 146 -8.38 0.74 11.11
N GLN A 147 -9.61 0.51 10.61
CA GLN A 147 -10.54 -0.42 11.26
C GLN A 147 -10.02 -1.85 11.23
N ARG A 148 -9.39 -2.29 10.13
CA ARG A 148 -8.77 -3.62 10.06
C ARG A 148 -7.60 -3.75 11.03
N ARG A 149 -6.72 -2.75 11.09
CA ARG A 149 -5.61 -2.75 12.06
C ARG A 149 -6.11 -2.84 13.49
N ARG A 150 -7.09 -1.99 13.86
CA ARG A 150 -7.72 -1.99 15.20
C ARG A 150 -8.37 -3.33 15.51
N TRP A 151 -9.11 -3.91 14.57
CA TRP A 151 -9.77 -5.21 14.75
C TRP A 151 -8.75 -6.34 15.02
N HIS A 152 -7.65 -6.37 14.27
CA HIS A 152 -6.60 -7.36 14.50
C HIS A 152 -5.84 -7.13 15.81
N MET A 153 -5.58 -5.89 16.21
CA MET A 153 -4.99 -5.58 17.52
C MET A 153 -5.87 -6.07 18.67
N LEU A 154 -7.19 -5.88 18.57
CA LEU A 154 -8.15 -6.40 19.55
C LEU A 154 -8.16 -7.93 19.57
N CYS A 155 -8.06 -8.59 18.42
CA CYS A 155 -7.98 -10.05 18.36
C CYS A 155 -6.70 -10.61 18.99
N ALA A 156 -5.59 -9.85 18.95
CA ALA A 156 -4.32 -10.23 19.56
C ALA A 156 -4.27 -9.97 21.07
N SER A 157 -5.08 -9.05 21.59
CA SER A 157 -5.13 -8.73 23.01
C SER A 157 -5.88 -9.80 23.80
N THR A 158 -5.20 -10.42 24.77
CA THR A 158 -5.77 -11.44 25.68
C THR A 158 -6.75 -10.85 26.69
N ALA A 159 -6.75 -9.53 26.91
CA ALA A 159 -7.54 -8.87 27.94
C ALA A 159 -9.01 -8.65 27.56
N ASN A 160 -9.36 -8.63 26.26
CA ASN A 160 -10.67 -8.23 25.76
C ASN A 160 -11.27 -9.24 24.76
N SER A 161 -11.09 -10.53 24.99
CA SER A 161 -11.64 -11.60 24.14
C SER A 161 -13.16 -11.55 23.93
N ALA A 162 -13.91 -10.80 24.75
CA ALA A 162 -15.36 -10.80 24.75
C ALA A 162 -16.01 -9.76 23.81
N VAL A 163 -15.29 -8.76 23.29
CA VAL A 163 -15.90 -7.69 22.47
C VAL A 163 -15.09 -7.44 21.20
N ARG A 164 -15.31 -8.31 20.20
CA ARG A 164 -14.90 -8.03 18.81
C ARG A 164 -16.09 -7.39 18.11
N TYR A 165 -15.87 -6.24 17.47
CA TYR A 165 -16.92 -5.62 16.66
C TYR A 165 -16.93 -6.21 15.24
N ASN A 166 -18.11 -6.17 14.62
CA ASN A 166 -18.32 -6.62 13.25
C ASN A 166 -17.84 -5.54 12.27
N LEU A 167 -16.77 -5.83 11.50
CA LEU A 167 -16.24 -4.89 10.50
C LEU A 167 -17.26 -4.59 9.38
N ALA A 168 -18.17 -5.52 9.07
CA ALA A 168 -19.16 -5.34 8.01
C ALA A 168 -20.04 -4.11 8.21
N ILE A 169 -20.23 -3.67 9.45
CA ILE A 169 -21.02 -2.50 9.80
C ILE A 169 -20.12 -1.26 9.73
N ILE A 170 -20.35 -0.41 8.72
CA ILE A 170 -19.62 0.85 8.58
C ILE A 170 -20.10 1.81 9.68
N ASN A 171 -19.16 2.29 10.48
CA ASN A 171 -19.41 3.33 11.46
C ASN A 171 -19.26 4.70 10.77
N GLU A 172 -20.39 5.30 10.41
CA GLU A 172 -20.45 6.59 9.71
C GLU A 172 -19.75 7.72 10.48
N THR A 173 -19.83 7.71 11.83
CA THR A 173 -19.15 8.72 12.65
C THR A 173 -17.63 8.62 12.51
N VAL A 174 -17.07 7.41 12.52
CA VAL A 174 -15.63 7.19 12.34
C VAL A 174 -15.22 7.42 10.88
N LEU A 175 -16.09 7.12 9.92
CA LEU A 175 -15.84 7.42 8.51
C LEU A 175 -15.78 8.94 8.24
N GLU A 176 -16.66 9.73 8.85
CA GLU A 176 -16.61 11.19 8.69
C GLU A 176 -15.35 11.78 9.36
N GLN A 177 -14.89 11.22 10.49
CA GLN A 177 -13.58 11.56 11.05
C GLN A 177 -12.43 11.23 10.09
N ALA A 178 -12.46 10.05 9.46
CA ALA A 178 -11.48 9.67 8.45
C ALA A 178 -11.47 10.64 7.26
N LYS A 179 -12.62 11.22 6.91
CA LYS A 179 -12.74 12.25 5.86
C LYS A 179 -12.13 13.59 6.25
N VAL A 180 -12.30 14.01 7.51
CA VAL A 180 -11.58 15.18 8.05
C VAL A 180 -10.08 14.96 7.97
N VAL A 181 -9.60 13.78 8.41
CA VAL A 181 -8.18 13.41 8.32
C VAL A 181 -7.69 13.38 6.87
N ALA A 182 -8.49 12.82 5.94
CA ALA A 182 -8.15 12.78 4.52
C ALA A 182 -7.95 14.20 3.94
N ARG A 183 -8.82 15.13 4.33
CA ARG A 183 -8.73 16.54 3.93
C ARG A 183 -7.47 17.19 4.49
N GLN A 184 -7.23 17.06 5.80
CA GLN A 184 -6.05 17.63 6.46
C GLN A 184 -4.74 17.10 5.86
N ARG A 185 -4.66 15.80 5.54
CA ARG A 185 -3.48 15.22 4.87
C ARG A 185 -3.24 15.80 3.48
N LYS A 186 -4.31 16.09 2.74
CA LYS A 186 -4.21 16.73 1.43
C LYS A 186 -3.69 18.16 1.56
N GLU A 187 -4.28 18.95 2.46
CA GLU A 187 -3.88 20.33 2.71
C GLU A 187 -2.40 20.42 3.15
N ALA A 188 -1.98 19.55 4.07
CA ALA A 188 -0.59 19.48 4.52
C ALA A 188 0.39 19.07 3.40
N ALA A 189 -0.02 18.17 2.50
CA ALA A 189 0.80 17.79 1.35
C ALA A 189 0.98 18.95 0.35
N GLU A 190 -0.09 19.69 0.06
CA GLU A 190 -0.05 20.87 -0.81
C GLU A 190 0.74 22.04 -0.19
N GLU A 191 0.72 22.18 1.15
CA GLU A 191 1.57 23.15 1.85
C GLU A 191 3.04 22.76 1.77
N LYS A 192 3.36 21.49 2.05
CA LYS A 192 4.73 20.99 1.94
C LYS A 192 5.29 21.16 0.53
N GLU A 193 4.51 20.84 -0.51
CA GLU A 193 4.95 21.01 -1.90
C GLU A 193 5.27 22.47 -2.23
N ARG A 194 4.48 23.42 -1.72
CA ARG A 194 4.74 24.86 -1.89
C ARG A 194 6.01 25.31 -1.18
N ASP A 195 6.29 24.78 0.00
CA ASP A 195 7.50 25.12 0.75
C ASP A 195 8.74 24.50 0.12
N ASP A 196 8.67 23.25 -0.33
CA ASP A 196 9.74 22.58 -1.10
C ASP A 196 10.06 23.37 -2.39
N ALA A 197 9.03 23.86 -3.09
CA ALA A 197 9.21 24.70 -4.28
C ALA A 197 9.89 26.05 -3.98
N ARG A 198 9.49 26.72 -2.89
CA ARG A 198 10.11 27.98 -2.43
C ARG A 198 11.57 27.77 -2.02
N GLU A 199 11.87 26.64 -1.39
CA GLU A 199 13.24 26.30 -1.01
C GLU A 199 14.10 26.02 -2.24
N ALA A 200 13.59 25.25 -3.22
CA ALA A 200 14.27 25.00 -4.48
C ALA A 200 14.59 26.30 -5.23
N GLU A 201 13.64 27.25 -5.27
CA GLU A 201 13.85 28.58 -5.88
C GLU A 201 14.95 29.38 -5.14
N ARG A 202 14.92 29.39 -3.80
CA ARG A 202 15.97 30.04 -2.99
C ARG A 202 17.34 29.41 -3.21
N GLN A 203 17.42 28.09 -3.32
CA GLN A 203 18.67 27.38 -3.59
C GLN A 203 19.18 27.71 -5.00
N ALA A 204 18.31 27.73 -6.01
CA ALA A 204 18.67 28.13 -7.37
C ALA A 204 19.21 29.57 -7.41
N MET A 205 18.58 30.52 -6.69
CA MET A 205 19.04 31.91 -6.62
C MET A 205 20.40 32.04 -5.91
N ARG A 206 20.67 31.24 -4.88
CA ARG A 206 22.00 31.20 -4.22
C ARG A 206 23.07 30.70 -5.19
N GLN A 207 22.80 29.62 -5.91
CA GLN A 207 23.73 29.06 -6.89
C GLN A 207 24.05 30.05 -8.02
N THR A 208 23.07 30.81 -8.51
CA THR A 208 23.31 31.83 -9.53
C THR A 208 24.15 33.00 -9.01
N MET A 209 23.91 33.45 -7.77
CA MET A 209 24.71 34.50 -7.13
C MET A 209 26.15 34.06 -6.84
N ASP A 210 26.36 32.82 -6.41
CA ASP A 210 27.69 32.25 -6.19
C ASP A 210 28.46 32.17 -7.52
N LYS A 211 27.80 31.75 -8.60
CA LYS A 211 28.39 31.72 -9.94
C LYS A 211 28.78 33.11 -10.43
N LEU A 212 27.89 34.10 -10.30
CA LEU A 212 28.18 35.49 -10.64
C LEU A 212 29.39 36.03 -9.84
N THR A 213 29.48 35.67 -8.56
CA THR A 213 30.59 36.08 -7.70
C THR A 213 31.91 35.44 -8.16
N GLN A 214 31.90 34.15 -8.50
CA GLN A 214 33.07 33.46 -9.06
C GLN A 214 33.52 34.07 -10.39
N ASP A 215 32.58 34.37 -11.28
CA ASP A 215 32.86 34.99 -12.57
C ASP A 215 33.50 36.38 -12.37
N VAL A 216 32.94 37.22 -11.49
CA VAL A 216 33.51 38.55 -11.16
C VAL A 216 34.92 38.42 -10.58
N MET A 217 35.17 37.47 -9.67
CA MET A 217 36.52 37.24 -9.12
C MET A 217 37.51 36.74 -10.19
N ALA A 218 37.05 35.94 -11.15
CA ALA A 218 37.87 35.49 -12.27
C ALA A 218 38.26 36.65 -13.20
N TYR A 219 37.34 37.59 -13.47
CA TYR A 219 37.63 38.79 -14.25
C TYR A 219 38.50 39.81 -13.51
N ALA A 220 38.38 39.88 -12.18
CA ALA A 220 39.15 40.80 -11.35
C ALA A 220 40.58 40.32 -11.03
N SER A 221 40.93 39.07 -11.31
CA SER A 221 42.32 38.59 -11.25
C SER A 221 43.10 39.15 -12.45
N PRO A 222 43.96 40.16 -12.26
CA PRO A 222 44.73 40.72 -13.36
C PRO A 222 45.67 39.64 -13.84
N HIS A 223 45.80 39.50 -15.16
CA HIS A 223 46.83 38.73 -15.83
C HIS A 223 48.22 38.97 -15.19
N HIS A 224 48.55 38.18 -14.17
CA HIS A 224 49.93 37.92 -13.76
C HIS A 224 50.48 36.81 -14.66
N ASN A 225 50.37 37.00 -15.98
CA ASN A 225 51.17 36.26 -16.93
C ASN A 225 52.19 37.23 -17.54
N GLN A 226 53.17 37.52 -16.68
CA GLN A 226 54.46 38.06 -17.04
C GLN A 226 55.01 37.34 -18.27
N LYS A 227 55.46 38.17 -19.23
CA LYS A 227 56.80 38.10 -19.82
C LYS A 227 57.47 36.72 -19.73
N ARG A 228 57.36 35.90 -20.79
CA ARG A 228 58.46 35.02 -21.23
C ARG A 228 58.13 34.39 -22.58
N ARG A 229 58.49 35.09 -23.65
CA ARG A 229 59.15 34.55 -24.86
C ARG A 229 59.42 35.67 -25.85
N ARG A 230 60.49 36.42 -25.55
CA ARG A 230 61.39 36.92 -26.59
C ARG A 230 62.38 35.80 -26.88
N ARG A 231 62.37 35.28 -28.08
CA ARG A 231 63.54 34.87 -28.87
C ARG A 231 63.06 34.49 -30.25
#